data_AF-K9YPV4-F1
#
_entry.id   AF-K9YPV4-F1
#
_cell.length_a   1.000
_cell.length_b   1.000
_cell.length_c   1.000
_cell.angle_alpha   90.00
_cell.angle_beta   90.00
_cell.angle_gamma   90.00
#
_symmetry.space_group_name_H-M   'P 1'
#
loop_
_entity.id
_entity.type
_entity.pdbx_description
1 polymer ?
#
loop_
_entity_poly.entity_id
_entity_poly.type
_entity_poly.pdbx_seq_one_letter_code
_entity_poly.pdbx_strand_id
1 'polypeptide(L)' 'MGKKNHKKAIRSLNKRIAEHEEKIKLEYEKDSPDEGLIRHWEKEIVAFEKGVQQARKRLGKSNDSDIHPSNQ' A
#
# COMPACT_ATOMS: atom_id res chain seq x y z
N MET A 1 0.36 -23.22 7.32
CA MET A 1 1.08 -22.00 7.79
C MET A 1 0.98 -20.82 6.78
N GLY A 2 -0.19 -20.53 6.18
CA GLY A 2 -0.27 -19.55 5.07
C GLY A 2 -0.89 -18.19 5.41
N LYS A 3 -1.89 -18.11 6.29
CA LYS A 3 -2.75 -16.91 6.41
C LYS A 3 -2.31 -15.89 7.48
N LYS A 4 -1.60 -16.33 8.54
CA LYS A 4 -1.15 -15.43 9.63
C LYS A 4 0.00 -14.52 9.20
N ASN A 5 0.88 -15.00 8.32
CA ASN A 5 2.06 -14.27 7.88
C ASN A 5 1.70 -13.09 6.96
N HIS A 6 0.69 -13.27 6.09
CA HIS A 6 0.24 -12.20 5.19
C HIS A 6 -0.43 -11.03 5.94
N LYS A 7 -1.21 -11.32 6.99
CA LYS A 7 -1.80 -10.24 7.83
C LYS A 7 -0.72 -9.43 8.54
N LYS A 8 0.33 -10.07 9.06
CA LYS A 8 1.47 -9.38 9.69
C LYS A 8 2.24 -8.54 8.67
N ALA A 9 2.50 -9.09 7.47
CA ALA A 9 3.17 -8.38 6.39
C ALA A 9 2.38 -7.11 5.96
N ILE A 10 1.06 -7.21 5.81
CA ILE A 10 0.21 -6.05 5.48
C ILE A 10 0.31 -4.98 6.56
N ARG A 11 0.25 -5.35 7.85
CA ARG A 11 0.38 -4.37 8.95
C ARG A 11 1.73 -3.67 8.93
N SER A 12 2.83 -4.41 8.71
CA SER A 12 4.17 -3.83 8.61
C SER A 12 4.33 -2.91 7.40
N LEU A 13 3.76 -3.28 6.25
CA LEU A 13 3.78 -2.44 5.04
C LEU A 13 2.95 -1.17 5.23
N ASN A 14 1.73 -1.28 5.78
CA ASN A 14 0.88 -0.12 6.07
C ASN A 14 1.54 0.84 7.05
N LYS A 15 2.26 0.33 8.06
CA LYS A 15 3.01 1.20 8.98
C LYS A 15 4.07 2.02 8.23
N ARG A 16 4.83 1.38 7.34
CA ARG A 16 5.85 2.06 6.53
C ARG A 16 5.23 3.07 5.56
N ILE A 17 4.08 2.75 4.96
CA ILE A 17 3.32 3.67 4.10
C ILE A 17 2.93 4.90 4.91
N ALA A 18 2.30 4.73 6.08
CA ALA A 18 1.89 5.84 6.93
C ALA A 18 3.08 6.72 7.36
N GLU A 19 4.23 6.13 7.69
CA GLU A 19 5.46 6.88 7.99
C GLU A 19 5.96 7.71 6.80
N HIS A 20 5.80 7.23 5.56
CA HIS A 20 6.17 8.00 4.36
C HIS A 20 5.13 9.06 4.03
N GLU A 21 3.83 8.76 4.16
CA GLU A 21 2.74 9.71 3.96
C GLU A 21 2.84 10.89 4.94
N GLU A 22 3.17 10.61 6.21
CA GLU A 22 3.39 11.65 7.21
C GLU A 22 4.59 12.54 6.85
N LYS A 23 5.71 11.95 6.39
CA LYS A 23 6.86 12.73 5.90
C LYS A 23 6.51 13.60 4.70
N ILE A 24 5.78 13.05 3.73
CA ILE A 24 5.30 13.81 2.56
C ILE A 24 4.42 14.97 3.02
N LYS A 25 3.48 14.73 3.94
CA LYS A 25 2.58 15.75 4.46
C LYS A 25 3.36 16.88 5.15
N LEU A 26 4.29 16.54 6.03
CA LEU A 26 5.16 17.52 6.70
C LEU A 26 6.03 18.29 5.71
N GLU A 27 6.49 17.66 4.63
CA GLU A 27 7.25 18.32 3.59
C GLU A 27 6.40 19.32 2.80
N TYR A 28 5.14 18.98 2.49
CA TYR A 28 4.19 19.90 1.86
C TYR A 28 3.78 21.08 2.74
N GLU A 29 3.89 20.96 4.08
CA GLU A 29 3.65 22.05 5.01
C GLU A 29 4.81 23.05 5.09
N LYS A 30 5.97 22.75 4.48
CA LYS A 30 7.09 23.69 4.40
C LYS A 30 6.85 24.74 3.31
N ASP A 31 7.47 25.90 3.51
CA ASP A 31 7.45 27.02 2.56
C ASP A 31 8.05 26.65 1.19
N SER A 32 9.00 25.71 1.18
CA SER A 32 9.62 25.18 -0.03
C SER A 32 9.68 23.64 0.04
N PRO A 33 8.66 22.93 -0.46
CA PRO A 33 8.63 21.47 -0.46
C PRO A 33 9.64 20.90 -1.48
N ASP A 34 10.34 19.82 -1.08
CA ASP A 34 11.19 19.08 -2.01
C ASP A 34 10.34 18.06 -2.82
N GLU A 35 9.89 18.49 -4.00
CA GLU A 35 9.12 17.63 -4.91
C GLU A 35 9.88 16.37 -5.34
N GLY A 36 11.22 16.43 -5.40
CA GLY A 36 12.06 15.28 -5.76
C GLY A 36 12.00 14.20 -4.69
N LEU A 37 12.12 14.62 -3.43
CA LEU A 37 12.01 13.77 -2.26
C LEU A 37 10.59 13.21 -2.08
N ILE A 38 9.57 14.06 -2.27
CA ILE A 38 8.16 13.65 -2.24
C ILE A 38 7.89 12.57 -3.29
N ARG A 39 8.29 12.79 -4.55
CA ARG A 39 8.13 11.79 -5.62
C ARG A 39 8.85 10.48 -5.33
N HIS A 40 9.99 10.55 -4.64
CA HIS A 40 10.71 9.35 -4.23
C HIS A 40 9.90 8.55 -3.19
N TRP A 41 9.37 9.22 -2.17
CA TRP A 41 8.51 8.60 -1.16
C TRP A 41 7.18 8.09 -1.73
N GLU A 42 6.57 8.81 -2.68
CA GLU A 42 5.37 8.34 -3.38
C GLU A 42 5.64 7.05 -4.16
N LYS A 43 6.78 6.94 -4.86
CA LYS A 43 7.15 5.70 -5.57
C LYS A 43 7.32 4.53 -4.61
N GLU A 44 7.95 4.75 -3.46
CA GLU A 44 8.09 3.75 -2.39
C GLU A 44 6.72 3.32 -1.85
N ILE A 45 5.82 4.27 -1.57
CA ILE A 45 4.44 4.01 -1.12
C ILE A 45 3.70 3.14 -2.14
N VAL A 46 3.72 3.51 -3.42
CA VAL A 46 3.04 2.76 -4.48
C VAL A 46 3.59 1.32 -4.57
N ALA A 47 4.89 1.12 -4.37
CA ALA A 47 5.48 -0.22 -4.35
C ALA A 47 4.99 -1.03 -3.14
N PHE A 48 4.94 -0.42 -1.94
CA PHE A 48 4.43 -1.08 -0.74
C PHE A 48 2.93 -1.38 -0.83
N GLU A 49 2.12 -0.45 -1.37
CA GLU A 49 0.69 -0.63 -1.59
C GLU A 49 0.40 -1.77 -2.55
N LYS A 50 1.18 -1.90 -3.64
CA LYS A 50 1.08 -3.07 -4.54
C LYS A 50 1.34 -4.38 -3.80
N GLY A 51 2.32 -4.40 -2.90
CA GLY A 51 2.59 -5.55 -2.02
C GLY A 51 1.41 -5.87 -1.09
N VAL A 52 0.81 -4.84 -0.48
CA VAL A 52 -0.39 -4.95 0.37
C VAL A 52 -1.58 -5.46 -0.42
N GLN A 53 -1.87 -4.90 -1.60
CA GLN A 53 -2.96 -5.34 -2.46
C GLN A 53 -2.82 -6.81 -2.86
N GLN A 54 -1.62 -7.24 -3.24
CA GLN A 54 -1.37 -8.64 -3.56
C GLN A 54 -1.56 -9.56 -2.35
N ALA A 55 -1.06 -9.17 -1.18
CA ALA A 55 -1.25 -9.91 0.06
C ALA A 55 -2.74 -9.97 0.47
N ARG A 56 -3.49 -8.86 0.30
CA ARG A 56 -4.95 -8.80 0.52
C ARG A 56 -5.69 -9.69 -0.46
N LYS A 57 -5.34 -9.67 -1.75
CA LYS A 57 -5.92 -10.55 -2.78
C LYS A 57 -5.70 -12.03 -2.45
N ARG A 58 -4.52 -12.39 -1.92
CA ARG A 58 -4.22 -13.75 -1.45
C ARG A 58 -4.96 -14.13 -0.17
N LEU A 59 -5.25 -13.18 0.72
CA LEU A 59 -6.08 -13.39 1.91
C LEU A 59 -7.57 -13.51 1.58
N GLY A 60 -8.06 -12.77 0.59
CA GLY A 60 -9.46 -12.73 0.14
C GLY A 60 -9.83 -13.83 -0.86
N LYS A 61 -8.86 -14.43 -1.56
CA LYS A 61 -9.06 -15.54 -2.52
C LYS A 61 -9.57 -16.86 -1.93
N SER A 62 -9.96 -16.91 -0.65
CA SER A 62 -10.76 -18.01 -0.12
C SER A 62 -12.26 -17.73 -0.13
N ASN A 63 -12.73 -16.51 -0.46
CA ASN A 63 -14.15 -16.14 -0.39
C ASN A 63 -14.66 -15.19 -1.49
N ASP A 64 -13.86 -14.90 -2.51
CA ASP A 64 -14.29 -14.08 -3.66
C ASP A 64 -14.04 -14.85 -4.96
N SER A 65 -14.97 -15.76 -5.24
CA SER A 65 -15.10 -16.48 -6.50
C SER A 65 -16.30 -15.96 -7.31
N ASP A 66 -16.71 -14.69 -7.15
CA ASP A 66 -17.90 -14.18 -7.83
C ASP A 66 -17.85 -12.68 -8.18
N ILE A 67 -16.84 -12.27 -8.95
CA ILE A 67 -17.04 -11.15 -9.88
C ILE A 67 -16.70 -11.64 -11.28
N HIS A 68 -17.69 -12.31 -11.86
CA HIS A 68 -17.84 -12.44 -13.31
C HIS A 68 -17.88 -11.03 -13.91
N PRO A 69 -17.00 -10.66 -14.85
CA PRO A 69 -17.33 -9.59 -15.80
C PRO A 69 -18.38 -10.17 -16.75
N SER A 70 -19.67 -10.11 -16.36
CA SER A 70 -20.76 -10.30 -17.31
C SER A 70 -20.75 -9.12 -18.26
N ASN A 71 -20.06 -9.30 -19.37
CA ASN A 71 -20.13 -8.44 -20.53
C ASN A 71 -20.47 -9.35 -21.72
N GLN A 72 -21.76 -9.60 -21.92
CA GLN A 72 -22.34 -10.02 -23.19
C GLN A 72 -23.80 -9.57 -23.28
#